data_AF-A0A6I2FKE8-F1
#
_entry.id   AF-A0A6I2FKE8-F1
#
_cell.length_a   1.000
_cell.length_b   1.000
_cell.length_c   1.000
_cell.angle_alpha   90.00
_cell.angle_beta   90.00
_cell.angle_gamma   90.00
#
_symmetry.space_group_name_H-M   'P 1'
#
loop_
_entity.id
_entity.type
_entity.pdbx_description
1 polymer ?
#
loop_
_entity_poly.entity_id
_entity_poly.type
_entity_poly.pdbx_seq_one_letter_code
_entity_poly.pdbx_strand_id
1 'polypeptide(L)'
;MPLLPPKHLLLQACRGLPPEDRHPVLHCAGLLADLHERRLTAAAGATGFIDHERARMVLDIDRWVALELPKAARDAHLHTETVGTVVDRLAQFSALAYLTLACAPDETMHEAATRLSELALAYEHLADELAAGRRRLPNLTGNREYEY
;
A
#
# COMPACT_ATOMS: atom_id res chain seq x y z
N MET A 1 -8.72 19.53 1.34
CA MET A 1 -9.23 18.14 1.36
C MET A 1 -8.04 17.22 1.55
N PRO A 2 -8.11 16.22 2.42
CA PRO A 2 -7.07 15.21 2.50
C PRO A 2 -7.00 14.49 1.14
N LEU A 3 -5.80 14.41 0.60
CA LEU A 3 -5.49 13.71 -0.64
C LEU A 3 -4.61 12.53 -0.29
N LEU A 4 -4.67 11.47 -1.10
CA LEU A 4 -3.68 10.40 -1.00
C LEU A 4 -2.28 11.00 -1.17
N PRO A 5 -1.29 10.53 -0.39
CA PRO A 5 0.07 11.03 -0.50
C PRO A 5 0.65 10.67 -1.88
N PRO A 6 1.48 11.53 -2.48
CA PRO A 6 2.15 11.20 -3.73
C PRO A 6 3.11 10.02 -3.56
N LYS A 7 3.36 9.28 -4.63
CA LYS A 7 4.16 8.04 -4.60
C LYS A 7 5.54 8.21 -3.96
N HIS A 8 6.19 9.37 -4.14
CA HIS A 8 7.53 9.59 -3.61
C HIS A 8 7.54 9.65 -2.07
N LEU A 9 6.50 10.19 -1.44
CA LEU A 9 6.36 10.19 0.03
C LEU A 9 6.08 8.77 0.54
N LEU A 10 5.28 7.97 -0.18
CA LEU A 10 5.09 6.56 0.16
C LEU A 10 6.41 5.78 0.11
N LEU A 11 7.17 5.94 -0.97
CA LEU A 11 8.47 5.28 -1.12
C LEU A 11 9.47 5.75 -0.05
N GLN A 12 9.42 7.02 0.38
CA GLN A 12 10.20 7.50 1.51
C GLN A 12 9.77 6.86 2.83
N ALA A 13 8.47 6.79 3.11
CA ALA A 13 7.95 6.15 4.31
C ALA A 13 8.34 4.67 4.38
N CYS A 14 8.25 3.94 3.24
CA CYS A 14 8.69 2.55 3.15
C CYS A 14 10.21 2.38 3.34
N ARG A 15 11.02 3.44 3.23
CA ARG A 15 12.46 3.42 3.55
C ARG A 15 12.75 3.75 5.02
N GLY A 16 11.72 3.91 5.85
CA GLY A 16 11.88 4.38 7.23
C GLY A 16 12.20 5.87 7.35
N LEU A 17 12.02 6.66 6.28
CA LEU A 17 12.17 8.12 6.35
C LEU A 17 10.85 8.71 6.88
N PRO A 18 10.85 9.32 8.08
CA PRO A 18 9.62 9.82 8.67
C PRO A 18 9.11 11.00 7.83
N PRO A 19 7.85 10.98 7.37
CA PRO A 19 7.27 12.13 6.72
C PRO A 19 7.12 13.29 7.73
N GLU A 20 7.29 14.53 7.26
CA GLU A 20 7.06 15.72 8.09
C GLU A 20 5.61 15.77 8.58
N ASP A 21 4.68 15.34 7.71
CA ASP A 21 3.27 15.21 8.02
C ASP A 21 2.93 13.80 8.49
N ARG A 22 2.23 13.68 9.63
CA ARG A 22 1.73 12.40 10.18
C ARG A 22 0.54 11.84 9.40
N HIS A 23 0.67 11.73 8.09
CA HIS A 23 -0.39 11.19 7.23
C HIS A 23 -0.63 9.71 7.56
N PRO A 24 -1.86 9.26 7.88
CA PRO A 24 -2.13 7.89 8.32
C PRO A 24 -1.65 6.81 7.34
N VAL A 25 -1.84 7.05 6.04
CA VAL A 25 -1.37 6.14 4.97
C VAL A 25 0.16 6.03 4.94
N LEU A 26 0.90 7.13 5.15
CA LEU A 26 2.37 7.09 5.19
C LEU A 26 2.87 6.35 6.43
N HIS A 27 2.22 6.58 7.58
CA HIS A 27 2.53 5.85 8.80
C HIS A 27 2.33 4.34 8.63
N CYS A 28 1.19 3.93 8.06
CA CYS A 28 0.91 2.52 7.79
C CYS A 28 1.90 1.93 6.76
N ALA A 29 2.27 2.68 5.72
CA ALA A 29 3.23 2.22 4.71
C ALA A 29 4.61 1.90 5.31
N GLY A 30 5.11 2.75 6.21
CA GLY A 30 6.36 2.49 6.94
C GLY A 30 6.25 1.22 7.81
N LEU A 31 5.17 1.09 8.60
CA LEU A 31 4.95 -0.11 9.41
C LEU A 31 4.80 -1.38 8.57
N LEU A 32 4.14 -1.30 7.42
CA LEU A 32 4.02 -2.42 6.48
C LEU A 32 5.38 -2.83 5.92
N ALA A 33 6.26 -1.87 5.60
CA ALA A 33 7.61 -2.15 5.13
C ALA A 33 8.42 -2.89 6.22
N ASP A 34 8.40 -2.38 7.47
CA ASP A 34 9.04 -3.05 8.61
C ASP A 34 8.52 -4.47 8.83
N LEU A 35 7.20 -4.68 8.69
CA LEU A 35 6.58 -6.01 8.80
C LEU A 35 7.05 -6.94 7.67
N HIS A 36 7.17 -6.46 6.44
CA HIS A 36 7.67 -7.24 5.30
C HIS A 36 9.15 -7.60 5.46
N GLU A 37 9.98 -6.69 5.96
CA GLU A 37 11.38 -6.99 6.27
C GLU A 37 11.50 -8.11 7.31
N ARG A 38 10.76 -7.98 8.42
CA ARG A 38 10.70 -9.01 9.46
C ARG A 38 10.19 -10.34 8.91
N ARG A 39 9.23 -10.31 8.00
CA ARG A 39 8.66 -11.50 7.35
C ARG A 39 9.68 -12.20 6.47
N LEU A 40 10.50 -11.44 5.73
CA LEU A 40 11.55 -11.96 4.86
C LEU A 40 12.67 -12.65 5.64
N THR A 41 12.94 -12.20 6.87
CA THR A 41 13.97 -12.79 7.75
C THR A 41 13.42 -13.81 8.76
N ALA A 42 12.10 -14.00 8.84
CA ALA A 42 11.48 -14.87 9.84
C ALA A 42 11.73 -16.36 9.55
N ALA A 43 11.86 -17.15 10.61
CA ALA A 43 11.88 -18.61 10.49
C ALA A 43 10.54 -19.13 9.94
N ALA A 44 10.59 -20.27 9.24
CA ALA A 44 9.40 -20.93 8.71
C ALA A 44 8.37 -21.19 9.82
N GLY A 45 7.12 -20.77 9.61
CA GLY A 45 6.02 -20.91 10.56
C GLY A 45 5.89 -19.79 11.60
N ALA A 46 6.80 -18.80 11.63
CA ALA A 46 6.76 -17.69 12.58
C ALA A 46 6.13 -16.39 12.03
N THR A 47 5.41 -16.43 10.89
CA THR A 47 4.86 -15.23 10.24
C THR A 47 3.44 -14.88 10.67
N GLY A 48 2.74 -15.75 11.41
CA GLY A 48 1.31 -15.57 11.69
C GLY A 48 0.95 -14.23 12.35
N PHE A 49 1.73 -13.80 13.34
CA PHE A 49 1.55 -12.48 13.96
C PHE A 49 1.83 -11.33 12.98
N ILE A 50 2.87 -11.46 12.15
CA ILE A 50 3.24 -10.46 11.15
C ILE A 50 2.13 -10.31 10.09
N ASP A 51 1.61 -11.44 9.59
CA ASP A 51 0.54 -11.47 8.60
C ASP A 51 -0.77 -10.88 9.15
N HIS A 52 -1.05 -11.08 10.44
CA HIS A 52 -2.19 -10.45 11.13
C HIS A 52 -2.05 -8.93 11.23
N GLU A 53 -0.90 -8.44 11.71
CA GLU A 53 -0.64 -7.00 11.83
C GLU A 53 -0.66 -6.31 10.45
N ARG A 54 -0.13 -6.97 9.42
CA ARG A 54 -0.18 -6.50 8.03
C ARG A 54 -1.62 -6.33 7.56
N ALA A 55 -2.47 -7.34 7.77
CA ALA A 55 -3.88 -7.27 7.42
C ALA A 55 -4.63 -6.14 8.16
N ARG A 56 -4.26 -5.87 9.43
CA ARG A 56 -4.83 -4.76 10.20
C ARG A 56 -4.46 -3.40 9.58
N MET A 57 -3.19 -3.19 9.23
CA MET A 57 -2.73 -1.94 8.61
C MET A 57 -3.38 -1.70 7.23
N VAL A 58 -3.55 -2.76 6.43
CA VAL A 58 -4.29 -2.71 5.16
C VAL A 58 -5.72 -2.22 5.38
N LEU A 59 -6.41 -2.79 6.36
CA LEU A 59 -7.78 -2.41 6.70
C LEU A 59 -7.87 -0.96 7.21
N ASP A 60 -6.90 -0.50 7.99
CA ASP A 60 -6.88 0.87 8.50
C ASP A 60 -6.67 1.89 7.37
N ILE A 61 -5.84 1.59 6.38
CA ILE A 61 -5.72 2.39 5.15
C ILE A 61 -7.06 2.42 4.40
N ASP A 62 -7.69 1.27 4.20
CA ASP A 62 -8.95 1.17 3.45
C ASP A 62 -10.09 1.94 4.12
N ARG A 63 -10.15 1.92 5.46
CA ARG A 63 -11.10 2.71 6.25
C ARG A 63 -10.85 4.21 6.11
N TRP A 64 -9.59 4.62 6.20
CA TRP A 64 -9.23 6.02 6.00
C TRP A 64 -9.62 6.49 4.59
N VAL A 65 -9.33 5.70 3.56
CA VAL A 65 -9.70 6.01 2.17
C VAL A 65 -11.21 6.14 2.00
N ALA A 66 -11.99 5.23 2.58
CA ALA A 66 -13.45 5.28 2.50
C ALA A 66 -14.05 6.51 3.23
N LEU A 67 -13.38 7.00 4.27
CA LEU A 67 -13.81 8.16 5.05
C LEU A 67 -13.42 9.48 4.40
N GLU A 68 -12.21 9.57 3.86
CA GLU A 68 -11.58 10.84 3.49
C GLU A 68 -11.65 11.15 1.99
N LEU A 69 -11.71 10.13 1.12
CA LEU A 69 -11.77 10.37 -0.33
C LEU A 69 -13.19 10.60 -0.83
N PRO A 70 -13.36 11.40 -1.91
CA PRO A 70 -14.65 11.58 -2.55
C PRO A 70 -15.27 10.23 -2.99
N LYS A 71 -16.59 10.11 -2.82
CA LYS A 71 -17.32 8.99 -3.41
C LYS A 71 -17.24 9.08 -4.93
N ALA A 72 -16.80 8.00 -5.57
CA ALA A 72 -16.73 7.91 -7.01
C ALA A 72 -18.12 7.93 -7.66
N ALA A 73 -18.17 8.38 -8.92
CA ALA A 73 -19.39 8.32 -9.72
C ALA A 73 -19.90 6.86 -9.84
N ARG A 74 -21.22 6.66 -9.92
CA ARG A 74 -21.80 5.29 -9.94
C ARG A 74 -21.33 4.47 -11.15
N ASP A 75 -21.11 5.13 -12.28
CA ASP A 75 -20.67 4.60 -13.57
C ASP A 75 -19.14 4.55 -13.73
N ALA A 76 -18.38 5.08 -12.77
CA ALA A 76 -16.93 4.98 -12.79
C ALA A 76 -16.47 3.51 -12.78
N HIS A 77 -15.37 3.24 -13.47
CA HIS A 77 -14.84 1.88 -13.56
C HIS A 77 -14.41 1.36 -12.19
N LEU A 78 -14.64 0.07 -11.94
CA LEU A 78 -14.23 -0.61 -10.71
C LEU A 78 -12.75 -1.01 -10.78
N HIS A 79 -11.98 -0.67 -9.76
CA HIS A 79 -10.63 -1.18 -9.57
C HIS A 79 -10.65 -2.60 -9.02
N THR A 80 -9.56 -3.35 -9.22
CA THR A 80 -9.44 -4.75 -8.80
C THR A 80 -9.01 -4.92 -7.35
N GLU A 81 -8.31 -3.95 -6.80
CA GLU A 81 -7.71 -3.99 -5.47
C GLU A 81 -8.21 -2.82 -4.61
N THR A 82 -8.07 -2.92 -3.28
CA THR A 82 -8.23 -1.77 -2.39
C THR A 82 -6.93 -0.96 -2.32
N VAL A 83 -6.99 0.29 -1.84
CA VAL A 83 -5.78 1.13 -1.71
C VAL A 83 -4.81 0.53 -0.70
N GLY A 84 -5.31 0.02 0.43
CA GLY A 84 -4.49 -0.67 1.43
C GLY A 84 -3.76 -1.87 0.83
N THR A 85 -4.40 -2.63 -0.06
CA THR A 85 -3.76 -3.76 -0.76
C THR A 85 -2.64 -3.28 -1.68
N VAL A 86 -2.85 -2.18 -2.42
CA VAL A 86 -1.81 -1.58 -3.29
C VAL A 86 -0.63 -1.07 -2.46
N VAL A 87 -0.90 -0.39 -1.34
CA VAL A 87 0.14 0.12 -0.43
C VAL A 87 0.93 -1.02 0.23
N ASP A 88 0.27 -2.11 0.61
CA ASP A 88 0.94 -3.31 1.14
C ASP A 88 1.91 -3.93 0.14
N ARG A 89 1.53 -4.01 -1.13
CA ARG A 89 2.44 -4.50 -2.20
C ARG A 89 3.59 -3.53 -2.47
N LEU A 90 3.35 -2.22 -2.39
CA LEU A 90 4.42 -1.22 -2.46
C LEU A 90 5.43 -1.41 -1.33
N ALA A 91 4.95 -1.63 -0.10
CA ALA A 91 5.78 -1.90 1.06
C ALA A 91 6.55 -3.22 0.91
N GLN A 92 5.90 -4.28 0.40
CA GLN A 92 6.53 -5.57 0.12
C GLN A 92 7.70 -5.46 -0.87
N PHE A 93 7.47 -4.82 -2.02
CA PHE A 93 8.53 -4.68 -3.03
C PHE A 93 9.62 -3.69 -2.58
N SER A 94 9.29 -2.70 -1.75
CA SER A 94 10.28 -1.83 -1.11
C SER A 94 11.20 -2.65 -0.20
N ALA A 95 10.64 -3.42 0.74
CA ALA A 95 11.42 -4.29 1.63
C ALA A 95 12.29 -5.29 0.85
N LEU A 96 11.73 -5.91 -0.20
CA LEU A 96 12.48 -6.84 -1.04
C LEU A 96 13.65 -6.15 -1.77
N ALA A 97 13.42 -4.97 -2.37
CA ALA A 97 14.46 -4.24 -3.08
C ALA A 97 15.59 -3.75 -2.15
N TYR A 98 15.27 -3.33 -0.93
CA TYR A 98 16.28 -2.85 0.02
C TYR A 98 17.07 -3.96 0.71
N LEU A 99 16.41 -5.06 1.09
CA LEU A 99 17.11 -6.20 1.66
C LEU A 99 18.02 -6.89 0.65
N THR A 100 17.63 -6.96 -0.62
CA THR A 100 18.47 -7.54 -1.68
C THR A 100 19.70 -6.68 -1.97
N LEU A 101 19.57 -5.35 -1.95
CA LEU A 101 20.70 -4.41 -2.06
C LEU A 101 21.79 -4.66 -1.02
N ALA A 102 21.42 -5.07 0.20
CA ALA A 102 22.36 -5.31 1.29
C ALA A 102 23.08 -6.67 1.21
N CYS A 103 22.57 -7.65 0.44
CA CYS A 103 22.97 -9.05 0.58
C CYS A 103 23.64 -9.69 -0.67
N ALA A 104 23.27 -9.36 -1.92
CA ALA A 104 23.93 -9.84 -3.17
C ALA A 104 23.24 -9.26 -4.45
N PRO A 105 23.93 -9.12 -5.62
CA PRO A 105 23.32 -8.66 -6.88
C PRO A 105 22.80 -9.84 -7.73
N ASP A 106 21.92 -9.70 -8.73
CA ASP A 106 21.59 -8.54 -9.56
C ASP A 106 20.14 -8.62 -10.10
N GLU A 107 19.68 -9.82 -10.49
CA GLU A 107 18.41 -10.01 -11.20
C GLU A 107 17.16 -9.89 -10.31
N THR A 108 17.16 -10.52 -9.12
CA THR A 108 16.00 -10.46 -8.20
C THR A 108 15.81 -9.05 -7.63
N MET A 109 16.90 -8.34 -7.34
CA MET A 109 16.88 -6.92 -6.97
C MET A 109 16.33 -6.08 -8.13
N HIS A 110 16.82 -6.28 -9.35
CA HIS A 110 16.37 -5.53 -10.52
C HIS A 110 14.88 -5.77 -10.81
N GLU A 111 14.42 -7.02 -10.71
CA GLU A 111 13.01 -7.35 -10.83
C GLU A 111 12.16 -6.69 -9.73
N ALA A 112 12.60 -6.73 -8.48
CA ALA A 112 11.89 -6.09 -7.37
C ALA A 112 11.82 -4.58 -7.55
N ALA A 113 12.93 -3.94 -7.96
CA ALA A 113 12.99 -2.51 -8.25
C ALA A 113 12.11 -2.11 -9.44
N THR A 114 12.06 -2.95 -10.49
CA THR A 114 11.17 -2.76 -11.64
C THR A 114 9.71 -2.85 -11.22
N ARG A 115 9.32 -3.93 -10.52
CA ARG A 115 7.95 -4.10 -10.00
C ARG A 115 7.54 -2.98 -9.06
N LEU A 116 8.45 -2.52 -8.20
CA LEU A 116 8.22 -1.38 -7.31
C LEU A 116 7.95 -0.10 -8.11
N SER A 117 8.75 0.16 -9.16
CA SER A 117 8.62 1.36 -9.99
C SER A 117 7.30 1.36 -10.77
N GLU A 118 6.93 0.24 -11.38
CA GLU A 118 5.66 0.08 -12.08
C GLU A 118 4.47 0.25 -11.14
N LEU A 119 4.53 -0.38 -9.96
CA LEU A 119 3.45 -0.27 -8.97
C LEU A 119 3.34 1.15 -8.40
N ALA A 120 4.46 1.86 -8.22
CA ALA A 120 4.45 3.25 -7.75
C ALA A 120 3.83 4.20 -8.80
N LEU A 121 4.08 3.96 -10.08
CA LEU A 121 3.42 4.68 -11.18
C LEU A 121 1.91 4.36 -11.24
N ALA A 122 1.55 3.08 -11.12
CA ALA A 122 0.15 2.67 -11.10
C ALA A 122 -0.60 3.28 -9.90
N TYR A 123 0.04 3.33 -8.72
CA TYR A 123 -0.50 3.99 -7.54
C TYR A 123 -0.73 5.49 -7.75
N GLU A 124 0.20 6.20 -8.38
CA GLU A 124 0.06 7.64 -8.65
C GLU A 124 -1.16 7.92 -9.55
N HIS A 125 -1.31 7.16 -10.64
CA HIS A 125 -2.50 7.26 -11.48
C HIS A 125 -3.79 6.90 -10.72
N LEU A 126 -3.76 5.85 -9.90
CA LEU A 126 -4.90 5.46 -9.08
C LEU A 126 -5.28 6.57 -8.10
N ALA A 127 -4.29 7.18 -7.43
CA ALA A 127 -4.51 8.27 -6.48
C ALA A 127 -5.17 9.48 -7.17
N ASP A 128 -4.72 9.84 -8.37
CA ASP A 128 -5.30 10.92 -9.17
C ASP A 128 -6.74 10.61 -9.63
N GLU A 129 -7.00 9.37 -10.05
CA GLU A 129 -8.34 8.94 -10.43
C GLU A 129 -9.31 8.91 -9.24
N LEU A 130 -8.84 8.48 -8.06
CA LEU A 130 -9.63 8.47 -6.82
C LEU A 130 -9.92 9.88 -6.32
N ALA A 131 -8.91 10.76 -6.31
CA ALA A 131 -9.08 12.17 -5.93
C ALA A 131 -10.10 12.89 -6.83
N ALA A 132 -10.20 12.47 -8.09
CA ALA A 132 -11.17 13.00 -9.04
C ALA A 132 -12.52 12.23 -9.08
N GLY A 133 -12.69 11.20 -8.24
CA GLY A 133 -13.92 10.38 -8.22
C GLY A 133 -14.17 9.56 -9.50
N ARG A 134 -13.12 9.33 -10.32
CA ARG A 134 -13.19 8.61 -11.61
C ARG A 134 -12.97 7.10 -11.49
N ARG A 135 -12.58 6.61 -10.32
CA ARG A 135 -12.35 5.18 -10.05
C ARG A 135 -13.12 4.74 -8.82
N ARG A 136 -13.84 3.62 -8.92
CA ARG A 136 -14.48 2.96 -7.77
C ARG A 136 -13.55 1.93 -7.17
N LEU A 137 -13.56 1.82 -5.84
CA LEU A 137 -12.85 0.76 -5.12
C LEU A 137 -13.80 -0.41 -4.80
N PRO A 138 -13.30 -1.64 -4.75
CA PRO A 138 -14.11 -2.79 -4.36
C PRO A 138 -14.40 -2.74 -2.85
N ASN A 139 -15.61 -3.13 -2.45
CA ASN A 139 -15.97 -3.29 -1.05
C ASN A 139 -15.51 -4.67 -0.55
N LEU A 140 -14.20 -4.78 -0.26
CA LEU A 140 -13.58 -6.02 0.24
C LEU A 140 -13.45 -6.05 1.76
N THR A 141 -13.79 -4.95 2.44
CA THR A 141 -13.70 -4.83 3.90
C THR A 141 -14.89 -5.43 4.64
N GLY A 142 -15.84 -6.04 3.91
CA GLY A 142 -16.96 -6.78 4.50
C GLY A 142 -18.02 -5.90 5.16
N ASN A 143 -18.03 -4.59 4.91
CA ASN A 143 -19.19 -3.77 5.23
C ASN A 143 -20.31 -4.15 4.27
N ARG A 144 -21.14 -5.10 4.71
CA ARG A 144 -22.40 -5.49 4.08
C ARG A 144 -23.37 -4.31 4.10
N GLU A 145 -23.17 -3.34 3.23
CA GLU A 145 -24.27 -2.52 2.75
C GLU A 145 -24.96 -3.34 1.64
N TYR A 146 -25.77 -4.30 2.07
CA TYR A 146 -26.87 -4.76 1.24
C TYR A 146 -27.93 -3.67 1.29
N GLU A 147 -27.97 -2.81 0.28
CA GLU A 147 -29.17 -2.03 -0.02
C GLU A 147 -29.89 -2.68 -1.21
N TYR A 148 -31.11 -3.13 -0.91
CA TYR A 148 -32.12 -3.60 -1.85
C TYR A 148 -32.68 -2.46 -2.70
#